data_AF-A0A3N5GWF3-F1
#
_entry.id   AF-A0A3N5GWF3-F1
#
_cell.length_a   1.000
_cell.length_b   1.000
_cell.length_c   1.000
_cell.angle_alpha   90.00
_cell.angle_beta   90.00
_cell.angle_gamma   90.00
#
_symmetry.space_group_name_H-M   'P 1'
#
loop_
_entity.id
_entity.type
_entity.pdbx_description
1 polymer ?
#
loop_
_entity_poly.entity_id
_entity_poly.type
_entity_poly.pdbx_seq_one_letter_code
_entity_poly.pdbx_strand_id
1 'polypeptide(L)'
;DSPDRLQPRALVVGQGSRALLVSPAAEFRTVAVRLRPSALGRVLHDDASQLTDGWGSLEEVFGQDGRTLAAQVEDAVTDAERFATLAAFLRRRLERARPDLPADVAVEALRRARGRITVRALREATGASERTLERAFLREVGLSPRRLAAVLRVQAALLLRDAEPSWAQLAAELAYVDQPHLSREFRRVAGLPPRALLEALGPLAGAFVDPRRLRELLGVGSVQDGAPGLQTG
;
A
#
# COMPACT_ATOMS: atom_id res chain seq x y z
N ASP A 1 -13.27 12.46 -19.55
CA ASP A 1 -12.91 11.37 -18.62
C ASP A 1 -13.42 10.05 -19.12
N SER A 2 -12.56 9.24 -19.75
CA SER A 2 -12.91 7.86 -20.09
C SER A 2 -12.79 6.99 -18.82
N PRO A 3 -13.87 6.34 -18.38
CA PRO A 3 -13.92 5.69 -17.06
C PRO A 3 -13.08 4.39 -16.98
N ASP A 4 -12.65 3.83 -18.11
CA ASP A 4 -11.99 2.53 -18.16
C ASP A 4 -10.59 2.64 -18.78
N ARG A 5 -9.61 3.07 -17.99
CA ARG A 5 -8.20 3.02 -18.41
C ARG A 5 -7.70 1.57 -18.24
N LEU A 6 -7.44 0.89 -19.35
CA LEU A 6 -6.83 -0.43 -19.34
C LEU A 6 -5.50 -0.38 -18.59
N GLN A 7 -5.34 -1.27 -17.61
CA GLN A 7 -4.07 -1.39 -16.88
C GLN A 7 -3.02 -2.01 -17.80
N PRO A 8 -1.81 -1.44 -17.87
CA PRO A 8 -0.72 -2.03 -18.63
C PRO A 8 -0.27 -3.32 -17.96
N ARG A 9 0.37 -4.20 -18.73
CA ARG A 9 0.81 -5.53 -18.24
C ARG A 9 1.85 -5.44 -17.12
N ALA A 10 2.59 -4.34 -17.02
CA ALA A 10 3.54 -4.08 -15.95
C ALA A 10 3.40 -2.64 -15.45
N LEU A 11 3.13 -2.48 -14.15
CA LEU A 11 2.82 -1.19 -13.54
C LEU A 11 3.39 -1.03 -12.13
N VAL A 12 3.44 0.24 -11.71
CA VAL A 12 3.59 0.66 -10.32
C VAL A 12 2.27 1.27 -9.88
N VAL A 13 1.74 0.80 -8.75
CA VAL A 13 0.58 1.42 -8.08
C VAL A 13 1.13 2.27 -6.93
N GLY A 14 0.73 3.53 -6.87
CA GLY A 14 1.11 4.40 -5.76
C GLY A 14 0.24 4.21 -4.54
N GLN A 15 0.52 4.99 -3.50
CA GLN A 15 -0.25 4.90 -2.26
C GLN A 15 -1.68 5.42 -2.49
N GLY A 16 -2.66 4.54 -2.31
CA GLY A 16 -4.08 4.90 -2.34
C GLY A 16 -4.53 5.48 -1.01
N SER A 17 -5.14 6.66 -1.06
CA SER A 17 -6.05 7.18 -0.03
C SER A 17 -7.50 6.77 -0.25
N ARG A 18 -7.82 6.39 -1.50
CA ARG A 18 -9.11 5.83 -1.92
C ARG A 18 -8.94 4.41 -2.47
N ALA A 19 -9.98 3.59 -2.40
CA ALA A 19 -9.97 2.28 -3.02
C ALA A 19 -9.81 2.40 -4.55
N LEU A 20 -8.97 1.53 -5.11
CA LEU A 20 -8.87 1.31 -6.54
C LEU A 20 -9.79 0.14 -6.90
N LEU A 21 -10.80 0.39 -7.74
CA LEU A 21 -11.65 -0.67 -8.28
C LEU A 21 -10.95 -1.27 -9.49
N VAL A 22 -10.79 -2.58 -9.49
CA VAL A 22 -10.16 -3.33 -10.58
C VAL A 22 -11.07 -4.48 -10.96
N SER A 23 -11.38 -4.58 -12.25
CA SER A 23 -12.13 -5.69 -12.81
C SER A 23 -11.21 -6.46 -13.77
N PRO A 24 -11.06 -7.78 -13.60
CA PRO A 24 -10.27 -8.58 -14.53
C PRO A 24 -10.96 -8.61 -15.89
N ALA A 25 -10.24 -8.26 -16.96
CA ALA A 25 -10.74 -8.38 -18.33
C ALA A 25 -10.61 -9.81 -18.88
N ALA A 26 -9.71 -10.62 -18.30
CA ALA A 26 -9.44 -12.01 -18.64
C ALA A 26 -8.72 -12.70 -17.46
N GLU A 27 -8.51 -14.01 -17.56
CA GLU A 27 -7.62 -14.74 -16.64
C GLU A 27 -6.17 -14.25 -16.80
N PHE A 28 -5.48 -14.04 -15.68
CA PHE A 28 -4.10 -13.57 -15.68
C PHE A 28 -3.31 -14.20 -14.52
N ARG A 29 -1.99 -14.26 -14.70
CA ARG A 29 -1.03 -14.52 -13.62
C ARG A 29 -0.30 -13.22 -13.32
N THR A 30 -0.01 -12.98 -12.05
CA THR A 30 0.67 -11.77 -11.59
C THR A 30 1.84 -12.10 -10.68
N VAL A 31 2.90 -11.33 -10.81
CA VAL A 31 4.00 -11.24 -9.85
C VAL A 31 4.05 -9.79 -9.39
N ALA A 32 4.07 -9.58 -8.09
CA ALA A 32 4.04 -8.25 -7.49
C ALA A 32 5.02 -8.18 -6.33
N VAL A 33 5.49 -6.98 -6.03
CA VAL A 33 6.23 -6.69 -4.79
C VAL A 33 5.53 -5.53 -4.11
N ARG A 34 5.21 -5.70 -2.83
CA ARG A 34 4.59 -4.64 -2.05
C ARG A 34 5.62 -3.91 -1.19
N LEU A 35 5.82 -2.63 -1.50
CA LEU A 35 6.73 -1.78 -0.74
C LEU A 35 6.12 -1.31 0.58
N ARG A 36 6.98 -1.00 1.56
CA ARG A 36 6.56 -0.18 2.71
C ARG A 36 6.17 1.21 2.20
N PRO A 37 5.19 1.91 2.83
CA PRO A 37 4.72 3.19 2.33
C PRO A 37 5.83 4.22 2.07
N SER A 38 6.83 4.32 2.96
CA SER A 38 7.97 5.24 2.82
C SER A 38 9.07 4.79 1.84
N ALA A 39 8.97 3.58 1.28
CA ALA A 39 9.97 3.08 0.33
C ALA A 39 9.64 3.47 -1.11
N LEU A 40 8.41 3.87 -1.42
CA LEU A 40 8.01 4.24 -2.77
C LEU A 40 8.76 5.48 -3.26
N GLY A 41 8.81 6.55 -2.46
CA GLY A 41 9.54 7.77 -2.84
C GLY A 41 11.00 7.48 -3.15
N ARG A 42 11.67 6.62 -2.39
CA ARG A 42 13.06 6.19 -2.67
C ARG A 42 13.22 5.50 -4.01
N VAL A 43 12.28 4.63 -4.36
CA VAL A 43 12.29 3.93 -5.66
C VAL A 43 12.06 4.91 -6.81
N LEU A 44 11.26 5.95 -6.56
CA LEU A 44 10.87 6.99 -7.53
C LEU A 44 11.74 8.26 -7.49
N HIS A 45 12.80 8.30 -6.67
CA HIS A 45 13.62 9.49 -6.43
C HIS A 45 12.82 10.68 -5.89
N ASP A 46 12.24 10.50 -4.71
CA ASP A 46 11.55 11.54 -3.94
C ASP A 46 10.23 12.04 -4.57
N ASP A 47 9.57 11.22 -5.38
CA ASP A 47 8.31 11.62 -6.03
C ASP A 47 7.18 10.58 -5.92
N ALA A 48 6.94 10.06 -4.72
CA ALA A 48 5.78 9.21 -4.46
C ALA A 48 4.44 9.92 -4.78
N SER A 49 4.43 11.26 -4.74
CA SER A 49 3.24 12.08 -4.94
C SER A 49 2.62 11.89 -6.33
N GLN A 50 3.45 11.69 -7.36
CA GLN A 50 3.01 11.47 -8.75
C GLN A 50 2.06 10.27 -8.94
N LEU A 51 2.19 9.25 -8.10
CA LEU A 51 1.37 8.03 -8.21
C LEU A 51 0.25 7.96 -7.16
N THR A 52 0.04 9.03 -6.38
CA THR A 52 -1.00 9.07 -5.35
C THR A 52 -2.37 8.79 -5.96
N ASP A 53 -3.12 7.86 -5.34
CA ASP A 53 -4.45 7.47 -5.84
C ASP A 53 -4.47 7.01 -7.31
N GLY A 54 -3.34 6.50 -7.82
CA GLY A 54 -3.17 6.15 -9.21
C GLY A 54 -2.07 5.12 -9.47
N TRP A 55 -1.71 5.00 -10.74
CA TRP A 55 -0.71 4.06 -11.24
C TRP A 55 -0.04 4.59 -12.51
N GLY A 56 1.14 4.07 -12.80
CA GLY A 56 1.87 4.30 -14.05
C GLY A 56 2.51 2.99 -14.53
N SER A 57 2.67 2.84 -15.85
CA SER A 57 3.43 1.71 -16.40
C SER A 57 4.89 1.76 -15.93
N LEU A 58 5.58 0.61 -15.93
CA LEU A 58 7.02 0.61 -15.60
C LEU A 58 7.82 1.54 -16.52
N GLU A 59 7.45 1.64 -17.79
CA GLU A 59 8.09 2.53 -18.76
C GLU A 59 7.86 4.01 -18.47
N GLU A 60 6.62 4.41 -18.18
CA GLU A 60 6.32 5.80 -17.80
C GLU A 60 7.08 6.22 -16.53
N VAL A 61 7.22 5.30 -15.58
CA VAL A 61 7.79 5.58 -14.25
C VAL A 61 9.31 5.47 -14.22
N PHE A 62 9.89 4.49 -14.92
CA PHE A 62 11.33 4.19 -14.85
C PHE A 62 12.06 4.32 -16.20
N GLY A 63 11.37 4.73 -17.26
CA GLY A 63 11.94 4.89 -18.59
C GLY A 63 12.47 3.56 -19.16
N GLN A 64 13.67 3.61 -19.73
CA GLN A 64 14.31 2.44 -20.33
C GLN A 64 14.54 1.30 -19.32
N ASP A 65 14.90 1.63 -18.07
CA ASP A 65 15.10 0.61 -17.03
C ASP A 65 13.79 -0.16 -16.77
N GLY A 66 12.65 0.53 -16.82
CA GLY A 66 11.33 -0.06 -16.64
C GLY A 66 10.92 -0.98 -17.79
N ARG A 67 11.19 -0.56 -19.04
CA ARG A 67 11.01 -1.42 -20.22
C ARG A 67 11.85 -2.68 -20.13
N THR A 68 13.13 -2.54 -19.79
CA THR A 68 14.05 -3.67 -19.63
C THR A 68 13.61 -4.60 -18.51
N LEU A 69 13.16 -4.07 -17.38
CA LEU A 69 12.61 -4.88 -16.28
C LEU A 69 11.39 -5.69 -16.74
N ALA A 70 10.44 -5.06 -17.44
CA ALA A 70 9.24 -5.74 -17.93
C ALA A 70 9.59 -6.92 -18.85
N ALA A 71 10.51 -6.71 -19.81
CA ALA A 71 10.98 -7.75 -20.72
C ALA A 71 11.67 -8.90 -19.97
N GLN A 72 12.59 -8.59 -19.05
CA GLN A 72 13.30 -9.60 -18.26
C GLN A 72 12.36 -10.45 -17.41
N VAL A 73 11.33 -9.83 -16.81
CA VAL A 73 10.30 -10.57 -16.08
C VAL A 73 9.48 -11.42 -17.03
N GLU A 74 9.09 -10.92 -18.20
CA GLU A 74 8.31 -11.67 -19.19
C GLU A 74 9.06 -12.92 -19.68
N ASP A 75 10.35 -12.77 -20.02
CA ASP A 75 11.23 -13.82 -20.55
C ASP A 75 11.65 -14.87 -19.51
N ALA A 76 11.55 -14.57 -18.22
CA ALA A 76 11.92 -15.50 -17.15
C ALA A 76 11.05 -16.77 -17.16
N VAL A 77 11.68 -17.93 -17.04
CA VAL A 77 11.01 -19.23 -17.15
C VAL A 77 10.33 -19.61 -15.83
N THR A 78 10.93 -19.22 -14.71
CA THR A 78 10.46 -19.59 -13.37
C THR A 78 10.01 -18.38 -12.55
N ASP A 79 9.11 -18.61 -11.58
CA ASP A 79 8.69 -17.56 -10.64
C ASP A 79 9.89 -17.06 -9.80
N ALA A 80 10.81 -17.96 -9.45
CA ALA A 80 12.03 -17.59 -8.72
C ALA A 80 12.90 -16.59 -9.51
N GLU A 81 13.05 -16.76 -10.82
CA GLU A 81 13.75 -15.81 -11.69
C GLU A 81 13.01 -14.47 -11.80
N ARG A 82 11.66 -14.50 -11.90
CA ARG A 82 10.83 -13.28 -11.91
C ARG A 82 11.03 -12.47 -10.62
N PHE A 83 10.97 -13.14 -9.47
CA PHE A 83 11.21 -12.50 -8.16
C PHE A 83 12.64 -12.00 -8.02
N ALA A 84 13.64 -12.77 -8.41
CA ALA A 84 15.05 -12.36 -8.35
C ALA A 84 15.29 -11.10 -9.20
N THR A 85 14.69 -11.03 -10.39
CA THR A 85 14.78 -9.88 -11.30
C THR A 85 14.17 -8.62 -10.67
N LEU A 86 12.95 -8.73 -10.13
CA LEU A 86 12.27 -7.63 -9.42
C LEU A 86 13.07 -7.18 -8.19
N ALA A 87 13.53 -8.12 -7.36
CA ALA A 87 14.30 -7.83 -6.16
C ALA A 87 15.63 -7.13 -6.48
N ALA A 88 16.35 -7.59 -7.51
CA ALA A 88 17.60 -6.96 -7.95
C ALA A 88 17.37 -5.53 -8.45
N PHE A 89 16.29 -5.28 -9.20
CA PHE A 89 15.92 -3.94 -9.64
C PHE A 89 15.63 -3.01 -8.47
N LEU A 90 14.78 -3.44 -7.53
CA LEU A 90 14.41 -2.65 -6.36
C LEU A 90 15.60 -2.37 -5.45
N ARG A 91 16.46 -3.37 -5.22
CA ARG A 91 17.68 -3.21 -4.41
C ARG A 91 18.60 -2.14 -5.00
N ARG A 92 18.87 -2.19 -6.30
CA ARG A 92 19.68 -1.18 -7.02
C ARG A 92 19.10 0.24 -6.89
N ARG A 93 17.78 0.39 -6.83
CA ARG A 93 17.12 1.70 -6.66
C ARG A 93 17.22 2.17 -5.21
N LEU A 94 16.96 1.28 -4.25
CA LEU A 94 17.01 1.60 -2.82
C LEU A 94 18.42 1.88 -2.31
N GLU A 95 19.46 1.20 -2.81
CA GLU A 95 20.86 1.47 -2.46
C GLU A 95 21.33 2.87 -2.87
N ARG A 96 20.71 3.46 -3.89
CA ARG A 96 21.01 4.81 -4.36
C ARG A 96 20.24 5.89 -3.61
N ALA A 97 19.19 5.51 -2.89
CA ALA A 97 18.33 6.42 -2.17
C ALA A 97 18.82 6.65 -0.74
N ARG A 98 18.68 7.88 -0.24
CA ARG A 98 18.97 8.19 1.17
C ARG A 98 17.72 7.91 2.02
N PRO A 99 17.83 7.26 3.18
CA PRO A 99 16.71 7.13 4.10
C PRO A 99 16.23 8.50 4.60
N ASP A 100 14.92 8.76 4.57
CA ASP A 100 14.29 9.82 5.37
C ASP A 100 13.83 9.19 6.69
N LEU A 101 14.67 9.32 7.72
CA LEU A 101 14.43 8.75 9.04
C LEU A 101 13.11 9.26 9.66
N PRO A 102 12.78 10.58 9.62
CA PRO A 102 11.46 11.05 10.05
C PRO A 102 10.28 10.34 9.37
N ALA A 103 10.28 10.18 8.06
CA ALA A 103 9.19 9.50 7.35
C ALA A 103 9.08 8.03 7.74
N ASP A 104 10.21 7.31 7.80
CA ASP A 104 10.24 5.89 8.19
C ASP A 104 9.73 5.66 9.61
N VAL A 105 10.24 6.44 10.56
CA VAL A 105 9.85 6.32 11.97
C VAL A 105 8.36 6.62 12.13
N ALA A 106 7.85 7.65 11.46
CA ALA A 106 6.44 8.00 11.50
C ALA A 106 5.54 6.95 10.84
N VAL A 107 5.92 6.41 9.66
CA VAL A 107 5.17 5.32 9.00
C VAL A 107 5.14 4.09 9.90
N GLU A 108 6.25 3.72 10.52
CA GLU A 108 6.30 2.59 11.43
C GLU A 108 5.44 2.81 12.69
N ALA A 109 5.49 4.00 13.28
CA ALA A 109 4.64 4.37 14.41
C ALA A 109 3.14 4.31 14.05
N LEU A 110 2.76 4.83 12.88
CA LEU A 110 1.41 4.75 12.35
C LEU A 110 0.96 3.30 12.15
N ARG A 111 1.81 2.44 11.56
CA ARG A 111 1.50 1.02 11.34
C ARG A 111 1.30 0.28 12.66
N ARG A 112 2.21 0.45 13.63
CA ARG A 112 2.10 -0.18 14.97
C ARG A 112 0.84 0.26 15.70
N ALA A 113 0.49 1.54 15.61
CA ALA A 113 -0.73 2.07 16.20
C ALA A 113 -2.00 1.72 15.39
N ARG A 114 -1.89 1.09 14.22
CA ARG A 114 -3.01 0.90 13.27
C ARG A 114 -3.72 2.22 12.94
N GLY A 115 -2.94 3.30 12.79
CA GLY A 115 -3.44 4.66 12.56
C GLY A 115 -3.99 5.37 13.81
N ARG A 116 -4.01 4.74 14.98
CA ARG A 116 -4.52 5.31 16.25
C ARG A 116 -3.44 6.12 16.99
N ILE A 117 -2.79 7.04 16.28
CA ILE A 117 -1.74 7.89 16.85
C ILE A 117 -2.11 9.36 16.72
N THR A 118 -1.81 10.14 17.76
CA THR A 118 -2.03 11.59 17.74
C THR A 118 -0.89 12.29 17.01
N VAL A 119 -1.15 13.48 16.47
CA VAL A 119 -0.10 14.31 15.85
C VAL A 119 1.01 14.61 16.85
N ARG A 120 0.66 14.84 18.13
CA ARG A 120 1.65 15.04 19.20
C ARG A 120 2.57 13.83 19.38
N ALA A 121 2.01 12.62 19.51
CA ALA A 121 2.81 11.40 19.68
C ALA A 121 3.69 11.12 18.45
N LEU A 122 3.21 11.44 17.24
CA LEU A 122 3.99 11.31 16.01
C LEU A 122 5.19 12.28 16.00
N ARG A 123 5.01 13.51 16.46
CA ARG A 123 6.10 14.49 16.61
C ARG A 123 7.11 14.08 17.67
N GLU A 124 6.64 13.58 18.81
CA GLU A 124 7.52 13.06 19.88
C GLU A 124 8.34 11.86 19.39
N ALA A 125 7.73 10.94 18.65
CA ALA A 125 8.42 9.77 18.10
C ALA A 125 9.48 10.11 17.05
N THR A 126 9.27 11.18 16.28
CA THR A 126 10.14 11.55 15.14
C THR A 126 11.12 12.68 15.42
N GLY A 127 10.87 13.47 16.47
CA GLY A 127 11.58 14.74 16.72
C GLY A 127 11.28 15.83 15.67
N ALA A 128 10.38 15.57 14.72
CA ALA A 128 10.12 16.46 13.60
C ALA A 128 8.91 17.38 13.84
N SER A 129 8.94 18.57 13.22
CA SER A 129 7.77 19.45 13.18
C SER A 129 6.67 18.84 12.30
N GLU A 130 5.42 19.25 12.50
CA GLU A 130 4.31 18.82 11.63
C GLU A 130 4.55 19.19 10.17
N ARG A 131 5.06 20.40 9.89
CA ARG A 131 5.41 20.83 8.53
C ARG A 131 6.53 19.98 7.91
N THR A 132 7.50 19.56 8.72
CA THR A 132 8.57 18.65 8.26
C THR A 132 8.00 17.28 7.91
N LEU A 133 7.13 16.74 8.78
CA LEU A 133 6.49 15.44 8.55
C LEU A 133 5.58 15.47 7.32
N GLU A 134 4.74 16.49 7.16
CA GLU A 134 3.87 16.65 5.99
C GLU A 134 4.68 16.64 4.68
N ARG A 135 5.77 17.42 4.63
CA ARG A 135 6.64 17.45 3.45
C ARG A 135 7.32 16.11 3.18
N ALA A 136 7.86 15.46 4.22
CA ALA A 136 8.51 14.17 4.08
C ALA A 136 7.52 13.08 3.61
N PHE A 137 6.30 13.11 4.14
CA PHE A 137 5.23 12.18 3.77
C PHE A 137 4.76 12.37 2.33
N LEU A 138 4.56 13.60 1.88
CA LEU A 138 4.21 13.86 0.47
C LEU A 138 5.29 13.31 -0.48
N ARG A 139 6.57 13.48 -0.11
CA ARG A 139 7.72 13.04 -0.91
C ARG A 139 7.90 11.52 -0.93
N GLU A 140 7.86 10.90 0.24
CA GLU A 140 8.20 9.48 0.44
C GLU A 140 7.02 8.54 0.28
N VAL A 141 5.82 8.99 0.68
CA VAL A 141 4.59 8.19 0.77
C VAL A 141 3.54 8.62 -0.25
N GLY A 142 3.51 9.89 -0.64
CA GLY A 142 2.47 10.48 -1.50
C GLY A 142 1.20 10.91 -0.75
N LEU A 143 1.06 10.55 0.53
CA LEU A 143 -0.06 10.92 1.39
C LEU A 143 0.42 11.66 2.63
N SER A 144 -0.40 12.56 3.17
CA SER A 144 -0.17 13.11 4.50
C SER A 144 -0.25 12.04 5.61
N PRO A 145 0.38 12.25 6.78
CA PRO A 145 0.29 11.32 7.91
C PRO A 145 -1.16 11.02 8.30
N ARG A 146 -2.03 12.05 8.26
CA ARG A 146 -3.45 11.91 8.57
C ARG A 146 -4.19 11.03 7.56
N ARG A 147 -3.90 11.14 6.26
CA ARG A 147 -4.51 10.30 5.23
C ARG A 147 -4.05 8.85 5.37
N LEU A 148 -2.75 8.62 5.62
CA LEU A 148 -2.25 7.27 5.86
C LEU A 148 -2.86 6.65 7.14
N ALA A 149 -3.01 7.43 8.22
CA ALA A 149 -3.67 6.98 9.44
C ALA A 149 -5.11 6.49 9.17
N ALA A 150 -5.88 7.24 8.38
CA ALA A 150 -7.24 6.87 8.01
C ALA A 150 -7.28 5.56 7.22
N VAL A 151 -6.37 5.37 6.25
CA VAL A 151 -6.24 4.12 5.48
C VAL A 151 -5.93 2.95 6.40
N LEU A 152 -4.97 3.10 7.30
CA LEU A 152 -4.56 2.05 8.24
C LEU A 152 -5.68 1.68 9.22
N ARG A 153 -6.51 2.63 9.66
CA ARG A 153 -7.66 2.33 10.52
C ARG A 153 -8.74 1.56 9.78
N VAL A 154 -9.04 1.92 8.53
CA VAL A 154 -10.00 1.17 7.69
C VAL A 154 -9.50 -0.25 7.42
N GLN A 155 -8.21 -0.41 7.09
CA GLN A 155 -7.60 -1.73 6.94
C GLN A 155 -7.67 -2.55 8.23
N ALA A 156 -7.37 -1.93 9.38
CA ALA A 156 -7.49 -2.59 10.68
C ALA A 156 -8.92 -3.01 11.02
N ALA A 157 -9.92 -2.17 10.71
CA ALA A 157 -11.33 -2.50 10.90
C ALA A 157 -11.74 -3.72 10.07
N LEU A 158 -11.28 -3.80 8.82
CA LEU A 158 -11.55 -4.95 7.95
C LEU A 158 -10.89 -6.23 8.47
N LEU A 159 -9.63 -6.16 8.92
CA LEU A 159 -8.92 -7.30 9.52
C LEU A 159 -9.58 -7.80 10.81
N LEU A 160 -9.96 -6.89 11.69
CA LEU A 160 -10.58 -7.24 12.98
C LEU A 160 -12.01 -7.75 12.82
N ARG A 161 -12.69 -7.39 11.71
CA ARG A 161 -14.06 -7.83 11.44
C ARG A 161 -14.16 -9.35 11.22
N ASP A 162 -13.06 -10.03 10.96
CA ASP A 162 -12.99 -11.50 10.83
C ASP A 162 -13.43 -12.25 12.09
N ALA A 163 -13.21 -11.66 13.27
CA ALA A 163 -13.71 -12.19 14.54
C ALA A 163 -15.18 -11.80 14.81
N GLU A 164 -15.86 -11.25 13.81
CA GLU A 164 -17.24 -10.77 13.82
C GLU A 164 -17.67 -9.73 14.90
N PRO A 165 -16.80 -8.84 15.44
CA PRO A 165 -17.22 -7.80 16.39
C PRO A 165 -18.16 -6.78 15.75
N SER A 166 -19.16 -6.29 16.47
CA SER A 166 -20.07 -5.26 15.95
C SER A 166 -19.32 -4.01 15.49
N TRP A 167 -19.88 -3.27 14.53
CA TRP A 167 -19.27 -2.03 14.05
C TRP A 167 -19.10 -0.96 15.14
N ALA A 168 -19.94 -0.99 16.18
CA ALA A 168 -19.80 -0.13 17.35
C ALA A 168 -18.59 -0.51 18.21
N GLN A 169 -18.34 -1.81 18.42
CA GLN A 169 -17.14 -2.29 19.12
C GLN A 169 -15.87 -1.91 18.35
N LEU A 170 -15.86 -2.13 17.02
CA LEU A 170 -14.73 -1.73 16.17
C LEU A 170 -14.51 -0.21 16.17
N ALA A 171 -15.57 0.59 16.22
CA ALA A 171 -15.45 2.03 16.34
C ALA A 171 -14.70 2.41 17.61
N ALA A 172 -15.08 1.85 18.76
CA ALA A 172 -14.42 2.09 20.04
C ALA A 172 -12.96 1.61 20.04
N GLU A 173 -12.70 0.38 19.58
CA GLU A 173 -11.35 -0.21 19.54
C GLU A 173 -10.38 0.60 18.66
N LEU A 174 -10.90 1.15 17.55
CA LEU A 174 -10.12 1.90 16.57
C LEU A 174 -10.13 3.42 16.80
N ALA A 175 -10.54 3.85 17.99
CA ALA A 175 -10.57 5.25 18.41
C ALA A 175 -11.40 6.14 17.47
N TYR A 176 -12.49 5.60 16.92
CA TYR A 176 -13.56 6.40 16.35
C TYR A 176 -14.51 6.85 17.47
N VAL A 177 -14.98 8.09 17.36
CA VAL A 177 -16.02 8.66 18.24
C VAL A 177 -17.24 7.74 18.33
N ASP A 178 -17.70 7.22 17.19
CA ASP A 178 -18.89 6.38 17.09
C ASP A 178 -18.90 5.58 15.77
N GLN A 179 -19.87 4.68 15.62
CA GLN A 179 -20.09 3.92 14.39
C GLN A 179 -20.37 4.81 13.15
N PRO A 180 -21.16 5.90 13.24
CA PRO A 180 -21.30 6.87 12.15
C PRO A 180 -19.97 7.47 11.68
N HIS A 181 -19.04 7.80 12.59
CA HIS A 181 -17.71 8.32 12.27
C HIS A 181 -16.89 7.27 11.54
N LEU A 182 -16.86 6.03 12.02
CA LEU A 182 -16.23 4.91 11.31
C LEU A 182 -16.82 4.80 9.88
N SER A 183 -18.14 4.82 9.76
CA SER A 183 -18.82 4.70 8.47
C SER A 183 -18.52 5.85 7.49
N ARG A 184 -18.33 7.08 8.00
CA ARG A 184 -17.90 8.23 7.19
C ARG A 184 -16.46 8.08 6.70
N GLU A 185 -15.57 7.55 7.54
CA GLU A 185 -14.18 7.28 7.13
C GLU A 185 -14.10 6.17 6.08
N PHE A 186 -14.88 5.10 6.24
CA PHE A 186 -15.01 4.05 5.22
C PHE A 186 -15.46 4.61 3.87
N ARG A 187 -16.49 5.46 3.83
CA ARG A 187 -16.91 6.10 2.55
C ARG A 187 -15.80 6.94 1.93
N ARG A 188 -15.05 7.69 2.75
CA ARG A 188 -13.95 8.53 2.28
C ARG A 188 -12.78 7.71 1.72
N VAL A 189 -12.43 6.59 2.36
CA VAL A 189 -11.25 5.79 2.03
C VAL A 189 -11.56 4.64 1.06
N ALA A 190 -12.72 4.02 1.17
CA ALA A 190 -13.08 2.85 0.39
C ALA A 190 -14.22 3.11 -0.61
N GLY A 191 -14.76 4.34 -0.65
CA GLY A 191 -15.90 4.70 -1.49
C GLY A 191 -17.25 4.18 -0.96
N LEU A 192 -17.25 3.15 -0.12
CA LEU A 192 -18.43 2.46 0.38
C LEU A 192 -18.49 2.44 1.91
N PRO A 193 -19.68 2.41 2.52
CA PRO A 193 -19.82 2.12 3.94
C PRO A 193 -19.38 0.67 4.25
N PRO A 194 -19.07 0.35 5.52
CA PRO A 194 -18.40 -0.91 5.87
C PRO A 194 -19.12 -2.18 5.39
N ARG A 195 -20.45 -2.25 5.56
CA ARG A 195 -21.25 -3.40 5.14
C ARG A 195 -21.27 -3.59 3.62
N ALA A 196 -21.56 -2.51 2.89
CA ALA A 196 -21.57 -2.55 1.43
C ALA A 196 -20.19 -2.88 0.86
N LEU A 197 -19.12 -2.42 1.52
CA LEU A 197 -17.77 -2.80 1.15
C LEU A 197 -17.56 -4.31 1.29
N LEU A 198 -17.90 -4.92 2.44
CA LEU A 198 -17.76 -6.37 2.63
C LEU A 198 -18.55 -7.19 1.61
N GLU A 199 -19.74 -6.74 1.23
CA GLU A 199 -20.56 -7.38 0.20
C GLU A 199 -19.94 -7.25 -1.20
N ALA A 200 -19.21 -6.16 -1.46
CA ALA A 200 -18.54 -5.90 -2.74
C ALA A 200 -17.10 -6.43 -2.83
N LEU A 201 -16.46 -6.77 -1.69
CA LEU A 201 -15.08 -7.22 -1.67
C LEU A 201 -14.98 -8.63 -2.28
N GLY A 202 -14.43 -8.70 -3.48
CA GLY A 202 -13.97 -9.97 -4.05
C GLY A 202 -12.72 -10.51 -3.33
N PRO A 203 -12.35 -11.78 -3.57
CA PRO A 203 -11.21 -12.42 -2.92
C PRO A 203 -9.88 -11.65 -3.08
N LEU A 204 -9.63 -11.05 -4.26
CA LEU A 204 -8.48 -10.16 -4.54
C LEU A 204 -8.40 -8.96 -3.62
N ALA A 205 -9.52 -8.28 -3.37
CA ALA A 205 -9.52 -7.08 -2.54
C ALA A 205 -9.24 -7.42 -1.06
N GLY A 206 -9.68 -8.59 -0.58
CA GLY A 206 -9.34 -9.10 0.75
C GLY A 206 -7.84 -9.36 0.94
N ALA A 207 -7.15 -9.84 -0.10
CA ALA A 207 -5.71 -10.09 -0.09
C ALA A 207 -4.83 -8.82 -0.02
N PHE A 208 -5.33 -7.68 -0.49
CA PHE A 208 -4.63 -6.40 -0.35
C PHE A 208 -4.74 -5.80 1.05
N VAL A 209 -5.79 -6.15 1.80
CA VAL A 209 -6.03 -5.74 3.19
C VAL A 209 -5.29 -6.65 4.16
N ASP A 210 -5.36 -7.97 3.96
CA ASP A 210 -4.59 -8.97 4.69
C ASP A 210 -3.57 -9.67 3.78
N PRO A 211 -2.26 -9.44 3.97
CA PRO A 211 -1.23 -10.13 3.19
C PRO A 211 -1.26 -11.65 3.38
N ARG A 212 -1.83 -12.15 4.49
CA ARG A 212 -1.99 -13.59 4.72
C ARG A 212 -3.01 -14.20 3.77
N ARG A 213 -4.07 -13.45 3.42
CA ARG A 213 -5.10 -13.87 2.46
C ARG A 213 -4.60 -13.86 1.02
N LEU A 214 -3.53 -13.12 0.72
CA LEU A 214 -2.86 -13.21 -0.57
C LEU A 214 -2.31 -14.63 -0.83
N ARG A 215 -1.89 -15.34 0.23
CA ARG A 215 -1.42 -16.73 0.12
C ARG A 215 -2.54 -17.68 -0.29
N GLU A 216 -3.69 -17.56 0.37
CA GLU A 216 -4.87 -18.38 0.13
C GLU A 216 -5.45 -18.13 -1.27
N LEU A 217 -5.44 -16.87 -1.70
CA LEU A 217 -5.98 -16.48 -2.99
C LEU A 217 -5.13 -16.92 -4.18
N LEU A 218 -3.81 -16.83 -4.06
CA LEU A 218 -2.92 -17.14 -5.18
C LEU A 218 -2.69 -18.66 -5.35
N GLY A 219 -3.12 -19.50 -4.40
CA GLY A 219 -2.93 -20.95 -4.47
C GLY A 219 -1.45 -21.39 -4.48
N VAL A 220 -0.53 -20.52 -4.04
CA VAL A 220 0.92 -20.73 -4.15
C VAL A 220 1.51 -21.26 -2.83
N GLY A 221 2.16 -22.41 -2.90
CA GLY A 221 2.86 -23.08 -1.79
C GLY A 221 4.22 -22.52 -1.39
N SER A 222 4.49 -21.20 -1.54
CA SER A 222 5.65 -20.60 -0.86
C SER A 222 5.51 -19.08 -0.70
N VAL A 223 5.53 -18.64 0.56
CA VAL A 223 5.86 -17.27 0.95
C VAL A 223 7.20 -17.34 1.67
N GLN A 224 8.23 -16.71 1.11
CA GLN A 224 9.52 -16.60 1.79
C GLN A 224 9.50 -15.36 2.70
N ASP A 225 9.37 -15.59 4.01
CA ASP A 225 9.51 -14.54 5.02
C ASP A 225 10.98 -14.09 5.13
N GLY A 226 11.31 -12.94 4.55
CA GLY A 226 12.62 -12.28 4.67
C GLY A 226 12.67 -11.25 5.80
N ALA A 227 13.70 -11.32 6.65
CA ALA A 227 13.93 -10.41 7.79
C ALA A 227 14.40 -8.98 7.37
N PRO A 228 14.52 -8.03 8.34
CA PRO A 228 13.83 -6.76 8.35
C PRO A 228 14.45 -5.68 7.43
N GLY A 229 13.69 -5.20 6.45
CA GLY A 229 14.08 -3.99 5.68
C GLY A 229 13.50 -3.94 4.27
N LEU A 230 13.21 -5.11 3.71
CA LEU A 230 12.48 -5.30 2.47
C LEU A 230 11.35 -6.28 2.79
N GLN A 231 10.10 -5.84 2.65
CA GLN A 231 9.01 -6.81 2.60
C GLN A 231 9.01 -7.35 1.16
N THR A 232 9.86 -8.36 0.93
CA THR A 232 9.79 -9.21 -0.25
C THR A 232 8.69 -10.24 -0.03
N GLY A 233 7.77 -10.32 -0.99
CA GLY A 233 6.67 -11.27 -1.07
C GLY A 233 5.93 -11.00 -2.36
#